data_AF-A0A957S126-F1
#
_entry.id   AF-A0A957S126-F1
#
_cell.length_a   1.000
_cell.length_b   1.000
_cell.length_c   1.000
_cell.angle_alpha   90.00
_cell.angle_beta   90.00
_cell.angle_gamma   90.00
#
_symmetry.space_group_name_H-M   'P 1'
#
loop_
_entity.id
_entity.type
_entity.pdbx_description
1 polymer ?
#
loop_
_entity_poly.entity_id
_entity_poly.type
_entity_poly.pdbx_seq_one_letter_code
_entity_poly.pdbx_strand_id
1 'polypeptide(L)'
;LSGAVDALEPLADAARDLVKQIDLLYKLAGRVVDVCENDADAKADNLWPTRDVNRARRTADDARAAAVEQLRQVRTVWRQAHWLTTRFPDGQLRDVPGLVKLVDHAELAANDWSLTPGRYVGVAPEEVDEDFDFEEALRELHVELEDLNGEAVSNSDTRPHA
;
A
#
# COMPACT_ATOMS: atom_id res chain seq x y z
N LEU A 1 -17.42 -17.32 10.13
CA LEU A 1 -16.82 -15.97 10.04
C LEU A 1 -16.41 -15.64 8.60
N SER A 2 -15.76 -16.57 7.87
CA SER A 2 -15.36 -16.39 6.46
C SER A 2 -16.47 -15.85 5.54
N GLY A 3 -17.64 -16.50 5.49
CA GLY A 3 -18.70 -16.08 4.56
C GLY A 3 -19.25 -14.67 4.77
N ALA A 4 -19.13 -14.09 5.98
CA ALA A 4 -19.51 -12.69 6.21
C ALA A 4 -18.44 -11.72 5.67
N VAL A 5 -17.17 -12.11 5.70
CA VAL A 5 -16.06 -11.33 5.13
C VAL A 5 -16.07 -11.40 3.61
N ASP A 6 -16.35 -12.59 3.05
CA ASP A 6 -16.44 -12.78 1.60
C ASP A 6 -17.59 -11.94 1.00
N ALA A 7 -18.71 -11.81 1.73
CA ALA A 7 -19.81 -10.92 1.34
C ALA A 7 -19.45 -9.42 1.27
N LEU A 8 -18.33 -9.00 1.89
CA LEU A 8 -17.84 -7.62 1.87
C LEU A 8 -16.82 -7.36 0.75
N GLU A 9 -16.37 -8.39 0.02
CA GLU A 9 -15.41 -8.25 -1.09
C GLU A 9 -15.85 -7.21 -2.14
N PRO A 10 -17.11 -7.19 -2.63
CA PRO A 10 -17.54 -6.19 -3.60
C PRO A 10 -17.43 -4.75 -3.09
N LEU A 11 -17.56 -4.55 -1.76
CA LEU A 11 -17.41 -3.23 -1.15
C LEU A 11 -15.94 -2.79 -1.11
N ALA A 12 -15.02 -3.72 -0.82
CA ALA A 12 -13.58 -3.45 -0.85
C ALA A 12 -13.10 -3.10 -2.27
N ASP A 13 -13.62 -3.80 -3.28
CA ASP A 13 -13.36 -3.52 -4.69
C ASP A 13 -13.90 -2.17 -5.13
N ALA A 14 -15.16 -1.88 -4.79
CA ALA A 14 -15.76 -0.58 -5.07
C ALA A 14 -14.94 0.56 -4.42
N ALA A 15 -14.42 0.36 -3.21
CA ALA A 15 -13.56 1.34 -2.54
C ALA A 15 -12.24 1.57 -3.30
N ARG A 16 -11.58 0.49 -3.77
CA ARG A 16 -10.38 0.57 -4.63
C ARG A 16 -10.66 1.35 -5.92
N ASP A 17 -11.77 1.06 -6.59
CA ASP A 17 -12.13 1.73 -7.83
C ASP A 17 -12.49 3.19 -7.63
N LEU A 18 -13.18 3.53 -6.54
CA LEU A 18 -13.47 4.92 -6.19
C LEU A 18 -12.20 5.73 -5.92
N VAL A 19 -11.18 5.15 -5.26
CA VAL A 19 -9.87 5.80 -5.09
C VAL A 19 -9.28 6.17 -6.45
N LYS A 20 -9.24 5.22 -7.40
CA LYS A 20 -8.73 5.45 -8.75
C LYS A 20 -9.50 6.56 -9.47
N GLN A 21 -10.82 6.57 -9.36
CA GLN A 21 -11.68 7.60 -9.96
C GLN A 21 -11.46 8.98 -9.35
N ILE A 22 -11.35 9.08 -8.02
CA ILE A 22 -11.11 10.32 -7.30
C ILE A 22 -9.75 10.93 -7.71
N ASP A 23 -8.70 10.11 -7.78
CA ASP A 23 -7.38 10.55 -8.23
C ASP A 23 -7.40 11.02 -9.69
N LEU A 24 -8.09 10.29 -10.57
CA LEU A 24 -8.25 10.68 -11.97
C LEU A 24 -8.98 12.01 -12.11
N LEU A 25 -10.11 12.18 -11.42
CA LEU A 25 -10.90 13.41 -11.44
C LEU A 25 -10.08 14.61 -10.96
N TYR A 26 -9.32 14.47 -9.89
CA TYR A 26 -8.44 15.52 -9.40
C TYR A 26 -7.34 15.88 -10.41
N LYS A 27 -6.69 14.88 -11.03
CA LYS A 27 -5.68 15.11 -12.08
C LYS A 27 -6.26 15.85 -13.28
N LEU A 28 -7.45 15.45 -13.74
CA LEU A 28 -8.14 16.11 -14.85
C LEU A 28 -8.53 17.56 -14.50
N ALA A 29 -9.06 17.80 -13.30
CA ALA A 29 -9.38 19.15 -12.84
C ALA A 29 -8.14 20.04 -12.77
N GLY A 30 -7.02 19.52 -12.25
CA GLY A 30 -5.73 20.20 -12.28
C GLY A 30 -5.27 20.53 -13.70
N ARG A 31 -5.38 19.56 -14.62
CA ARG A 31 -5.00 19.76 -16.02
C ARG A 31 -5.82 20.86 -16.70
N VAL A 32 -7.12 20.95 -16.43
CA VAL A 32 -7.96 22.04 -16.96
C VAL A 32 -7.45 23.40 -16.49
N VAL A 33 -7.13 23.54 -15.20
CA VAL A 33 -6.54 24.77 -14.67
C VAL A 33 -5.20 25.07 -15.34
N ASP A 34 -4.33 24.07 -15.48
CA ASP A 34 -3.01 24.26 -16.10
C ASP A 34 -3.12 24.69 -17.57
N VAL A 35 -4.09 24.15 -18.33
CA VAL A 35 -4.36 24.57 -19.71
C VAL A 35 -4.86 26.01 -19.76
N CYS A 36 -5.78 26.39 -18.88
CA CYS A 36 -6.25 27.77 -18.79
C CYS A 36 -5.11 28.74 -18.47
N GLU A 37 -4.26 28.40 -17.51
CA GLU A 37 -3.20 29.30 -17.04
C GLU A 37 -2.00 29.39 -17.99
N ASN A 38 -1.60 28.28 -18.63
CA ASN A 38 -0.36 28.23 -19.42
C ASN A 38 -0.61 28.31 -20.92
N ASP A 39 -1.67 27.69 -21.44
CA ASP A 39 -1.93 27.64 -22.89
C ASP A 39 -2.83 28.79 -23.34
N ALA A 40 -3.75 29.22 -22.47
CA ALA A 40 -4.71 30.30 -22.76
C ALA A 40 -4.38 31.64 -22.07
N ASP A 41 -3.27 31.73 -21.33
CA ASP A 41 -2.82 32.91 -20.58
C ASP A 41 -3.94 33.56 -19.72
N ALA A 42 -4.81 32.74 -19.12
CA ALA A 42 -6.00 33.22 -18.43
C ALA A 42 -5.67 34.19 -17.28
N LYS A 43 -4.45 34.12 -16.71
CA LYS A 43 -4.00 35.04 -15.64
C LYS A 43 -3.91 36.50 -16.09
N ALA A 44 -3.78 36.77 -17.39
CA ALA A 44 -3.80 38.12 -17.93
C ALA A 44 -5.22 38.70 -18.06
N ASP A 45 -6.25 37.83 -18.05
CA ASP A 45 -7.66 38.22 -18.13
C ASP A 45 -8.18 38.64 -16.73
N ASN A 46 -8.91 39.77 -16.68
CA ASN A 46 -9.50 40.28 -15.45
C ASN A 46 -10.68 39.41 -14.95
N LEU A 47 -11.20 38.53 -15.80
CA LEU A 47 -12.25 37.56 -15.46
C LEU A 47 -11.70 36.32 -14.74
N TRP A 48 -10.39 36.07 -14.76
CA TRP A 48 -9.79 34.90 -14.13
C TRP A 48 -9.58 35.10 -12.62
N PRO A 49 -10.29 34.37 -11.75
CA PRO A 49 -10.23 34.58 -10.32
C PRO A 49 -9.09 33.74 -9.70
N THR A 50 -7.83 34.09 -9.97
CA THR A 50 -6.63 33.32 -9.55
C THR A 50 -6.66 32.88 -8.07
N ARG A 51 -7.10 33.75 -7.17
CA ARG A 51 -7.16 33.46 -5.74
C ARG A 51 -8.18 32.37 -5.41
N ASP A 52 -9.34 32.40 -6.06
CA ASP A 52 -10.40 31.44 -5.83
C ASP A 52 -10.07 30.10 -6.49
N VAL A 53 -9.46 30.11 -7.68
CA VAL A 53 -8.94 28.90 -8.35
C VAL A 53 -7.91 28.20 -7.46
N ASN A 54 -6.91 28.92 -6.95
CA ASN A 54 -5.90 28.33 -6.07
C ASN A 54 -6.48 27.80 -4.76
N ARG A 55 -7.45 28.52 -4.18
CA ARG A 55 -8.17 28.05 -2.99
C ARG A 55 -8.94 26.77 -3.30
N ALA A 56 -9.68 26.73 -4.40
CA ALA A 56 -10.46 25.57 -4.82
C ALA A 56 -9.57 24.35 -5.07
N ARG A 57 -8.39 24.53 -5.69
CA ARG A 57 -7.40 23.46 -5.87
C ARG A 57 -6.96 22.86 -4.55
N ARG A 58 -6.59 23.70 -3.58
CA ARG A 58 -6.17 23.24 -2.25
C ARG A 58 -7.30 22.51 -1.53
N THR A 59 -8.51 23.08 -1.53
CA THR A 59 -9.67 22.42 -0.92
C THR A 59 -10.00 21.08 -1.59
N ALA A 60 -9.87 20.99 -2.91
CA ALA A 60 -10.06 19.74 -3.65
C ALA A 60 -8.97 18.70 -3.32
N ASP A 61 -7.71 19.12 -3.16
CA ASP A 61 -6.60 18.26 -2.75
C ASP A 61 -6.82 17.70 -1.34
N ASP A 62 -7.16 18.56 -0.39
CA ASP A 62 -7.47 18.17 0.99
C ASP A 62 -8.67 17.19 1.03
N ALA A 63 -9.73 17.48 0.29
CA ALA A 63 -10.90 16.61 0.18
C ALA A 63 -10.59 15.28 -0.51
N ARG A 64 -9.76 15.29 -1.56
CA ARG A 64 -9.26 14.08 -2.24
C ARG A 64 -8.51 13.21 -1.24
N ALA A 65 -7.54 13.78 -0.53
CA ALA A 65 -6.72 13.05 0.44
C ALA A 65 -7.58 12.42 1.55
N ALA A 66 -8.53 13.18 2.11
CA ALA A 66 -9.44 12.67 3.13
C ALA A 66 -10.32 11.51 2.61
N ALA A 67 -10.90 11.65 1.42
CA ALA A 67 -11.73 10.60 0.83
C ALA A 67 -10.94 9.33 0.51
N VAL A 68 -9.74 9.49 -0.07
CA VAL A 68 -8.85 8.37 -0.39
C VAL A 68 -8.45 7.60 0.87
N GLU A 69 -8.12 8.30 1.95
CA GLU A 69 -7.77 7.67 3.22
C GLU A 69 -8.92 6.84 3.80
N GLN A 70 -10.14 7.38 3.82
CA GLN A 70 -11.31 6.64 4.30
C GLN A 70 -11.61 5.39 3.46
N LEU A 71 -11.53 5.50 2.13
CA LEU A 71 -11.75 4.37 1.23
C LEU A 71 -10.65 3.29 1.37
N ARG A 72 -9.40 3.69 1.60
CA ARG A 72 -8.31 2.76 1.88
C ARG A 72 -8.55 1.96 3.15
N GLN A 73 -9.11 2.58 4.20
CA GLN A 73 -9.42 1.87 5.45
C GLN A 73 -10.42 0.73 5.24
N VAL A 74 -11.46 0.94 4.42
CA VAL A 74 -12.43 -0.11 4.07
C VAL A 74 -11.73 -1.34 3.50
N ARG A 75 -10.85 -1.11 2.50
CA ARG A 75 -10.09 -2.19 1.86
C ARG A 75 -9.12 -2.86 2.82
N THR A 76 -8.40 -2.08 3.64
CA THR A 76 -7.42 -2.61 4.60
C THR A 76 -8.08 -3.53 5.62
N VAL A 77 -9.22 -3.09 6.20
CA VAL A 77 -9.96 -3.89 7.17
C VAL A 77 -10.48 -5.17 6.53
N TRP A 78 -11.02 -5.08 5.31
CA TRP A 78 -11.45 -6.27 4.57
C TRP A 78 -10.29 -7.23 4.29
N ARG A 79 -9.16 -6.75 3.77
CA ARG A 79 -7.96 -7.58 3.49
C ARG A 79 -7.48 -8.31 4.75
N GLN A 80 -7.40 -7.60 5.87
CA GLN A 80 -6.98 -8.17 7.15
C GLN A 80 -7.97 -9.23 7.65
N ALA A 81 -9.27 -8.92 7.59
CA ALA A 81 -10.32 -9.86 7.97
C ALA A 81 -10.29 -11.11 7.08
N HIS A 82 -10.19 -10.93 5.76
CA HIS A 82 -10.18 -12.01 4.79
C HIS A 82 -8.95 -12.89 4.97
N TRP A 83 -7.77 -12.29 5.11
CA TRP A 83 -6.53 -13.01 5.41
C TRP A 83 -6.66 -13.89 6.66
N LEU A 84 -7.26 -13.35 7.72
CA LEU A 84 -7.43 -14.05 8.99
C LEU A 84 -8.46 -15.18 8.87
N THR A 85 -9.63 -14.91 8.27
CA THR A 85 -10.71 -15.91 8.20
C THR A 85 -10.43 -17.02 7.19
N THR A 86 -9.67 -16.76 6.14
CA THR A 86 -9.22 -17.81 5.20
C THR A 86 -8.25 -18.77 5.89
N ARG A 87 -7.36 -18.24 6.75
CA ARG A 87 -6.38 -19.05 7.49
C ARG A 87 -6.95 -19.69 8.76
N PHE A 88 -7.95 -19.08 9.40
CA PHE A 88 -8.61 -19.55 10.62
C PHE A 88 -10.15 -19.46 10.50
N PRO A 89 -10.78 -20.33 9.70
CA PRO A 89 -12.21 -20.21 9.33
C PRO A 89 -13.16 -20.33 10.53
N ASP A 90 -12.76 -21.13 11.53
CA ASP A 90 -13.50 -21.36 12.76
C ASP A 90 -13.10 -20.39 13.89
N GLY A 91 -12.18 -19.45 13.63
CA GLY A 91 -11.63 -18.54 14.64
C GLY A 91 -10.81 -19.25 15.72
N GLN A 92 -10.41 -20.49 15.49
CA GLN A 92 -9.59 -21.31 16.38
C GLN A 92 -8.19 -21.46 15.80
N LEU A 93 -7.19 -21.54 16.68
CA LEU A 93 -5.83 -21.85 16.28
C LEU A 93 -5.80 -23.24 15.64
N ARG A 94 -5.24 -23.30 14.43
CA ARG A 94 -4.94 -24.53 13.72
C ARG A 94 -3.58 -24.38 13.06
N ASP A 95 -2.98 -25.50 12.71
CA ASP A 95 -1.72 -25.50 11.98
C ASP A 95 -1.93 -24.89 10.59
N VAL A 96 -1.09 -23.90 10.25
CA VAL A 96 -1.04 -23.23 8.95
C VAL A 96 0.42 -23.28 8.45
N PRO A 97 0.70 -24.02 7.37
CA PRO A 97 2.05 -24.14 6.82
C PRO A 97 2.71 -22.78 6.58
N GLY A 98 3.97 -22.65 7.01
CA GLY A 98 4.75 -21.41 6.94
C GLY A 98 4.33 -20.29 7.89
N LEU A 99 3.25 -20.45 8.68
CA LEU A 99 2.75 -19.43 9.60
C LEU A 99 2.72 -19.86 11.08
N VAL A 100 2.00 -20.93 11.41
CA VAL A 100 1.89 -21.42 12.80
C VAL A 100 1.70 -22.94 12.87
N LYS A 101 2.28 -23.58 13.90
CA LYS A 101 2.03 -24.98 14.23
C LYS A 101 1.95 -25.14 15.75
N LEU A 102 0.99 -25.91 16.22
CA LEU A 102 0.86 -26.30 17.62
C LEU A 102 1.77 -27.51 17.88
N VAL A 103 2.70 -27.35 18.82
CA VAL A 103 3.75 -28.34 19.12
C VAL A 103 3.67 -28.69 20.60
N ASP A 104 3.68 -29.97 20.93
CA ASP A 104 3.69 -30.42 22.32
C ASP A 104 5.11 -30.46 22.91
N HIS A 105 5.22 -30.64 24.22
CA HIS A 105 6.53 -30.70 24.88
C HIS A 105 7.39 -31.89 24.44
N ALA A 106 6.79 -32.99 23.95
CA ALA A 106 7.54 -34.15 23.51
C ALA A 106 8.22 -33.87 22.17
N GLU A 107 7.52 -33.25 21.21
CA GLU A 107 8.07 -32.80 19.94
C GLU A 107 9.11 -31.68 20.15
N LEU A 108 8.90 -30.74 21.10
CA LEU A 108 9.91 -29.75 21.47
C LEU A 108 11.18 -30.40 22.03
N ALA A 109 11.06 -31.36 22.94
CA ALA A 109 12.20 -32.05 23.52
C ALA A 109 12.98 -32.86 22.48
N ALA A 110 12.27 -33.52 21.54
CA ALA A 110 12.90 -34.22 20.41
C ALA A 110 13.67 -33.28 19.47
N ASN A 111 13.33 -31.99 19.48
CA ASN A 111 13.95 -30.94 18.70
C ASN A 111 14.90 -30.06 19.54
N ASP A 112 15.53 -30.63 20.57
CA ASP A 112 16.50 -29.95 21.45
C ASP A 112 15.99 -28.64 22.06
N TRP A 113 14.67 -28.54 22.28
CA TRP A 113 14.00 -27.34 22.79
C TRP A 113 14.20 -26.08 21.91
N SER A 114 14.60 -26.25 20.66
CA SER A 114 14.72 -25.14 19.72
C SER A 114 13.34 -24.60 19.37
N LEU A 115 13.19 -23.28 19.35
CA LEU A 115 11.95 -22.61 18.92
C LEU A 115 12.06 -22.01 17.52
N THR A 116 13.07 -22.42 16.73
CA THR A 116 13.25 -21.92 15.37
C THR A 116 12.05 -22.32 14.51
N PRO A 117 11.25 -21.37 13.98
CA PRO A 117 10.00 -21.69 13.31
C PRO A 117 10.16 -22.69 12.16
N GLY A 118 11.20 -22.55 11.34
CA GLY A 118 11.45 -23.42 10.19
C GLY A 118 11.55 -24.92 10.52
N ARG A 119 11.78 -25.28 11.78
CA ARG A 119 11.80 -26.69 12.24
C ARG A 119 10.40 -27.31 12.37
N TYR A 120 9.37 -26.48 12.51
CA TYR A 120 8.00 -26.91 12.81
C TYR A 120 6.99 -26.52 11.74
N VAL A 121 7.09 -25.29 11.22
CA VAL A 121 5.99 -24.71 10.44
C VAL A 121 6.05 -25.07 8.94
N GLY A 122 7.20 -25.54 8.45
CA GLY A 122 7.40 -25.78 7.01
C GLY A 122 7.40 -24.48 6.21
N VAL A 123 7.07 -24.57 4.91
CA VAL A 123 7.03 -23.43 3.99
C VAL A 123 5.61 -23.30 3.44
N ALA A 124 5.10 -22.07 3.37
CA ALA A 124 3.80 -21.81 2.75
C ALA A 124 3.88 -22.08 1.23
N PRO A 125 2.80 -22.56 0.60
CA PRO A 125 2.70 -22.58 -0.85
C PRO A 125 2.87 -21.15 -1.42
N GLU A 126 3.43 -21.02 -2.63
CA GLU A 126 3.47 -19.72 -3.32
C GLU A 126 2.03 -19.23 -3.60
N GLU A 127 1.68 -18.08 -3.03
CA GLU A 127 0.47 -17.32 -3.38
C GLU A 127 0.90 -16.14 -4.27
N VAL A 128 0.27 -16.00 -5.45
CA VAL A 128 0.44 -14.83 -6.33
C VAL A 128 -0.51 -13.74 -5.84
N ASP A 129 0.03 -12.61 -5.37
CA ASP A 129 -0.77 -11.42 -5.10
C ASP A 129 -1.01 -10.68 -6.43
N GLU A 130 -2.20 -10.84 -7.01
CA GLU A 130 -2.57 -10.22 -8.29
C GLU A 130 -2.56 -8.67 -8.24
N ASP A 131 -2.67 -8.09 -7.04
CA ASP A 131 -2.63 -6.65 -6.81
C ASP A 131 -1.21 -6.12 -6.55
N PHE A 132 -0.21 -6.99 -6.42
CA PHE A 132 1.18 -6.58 -6.21
C PHE A 132 1.87 -6.30 -7.55
N ASP A 133 2.09 -5.02 -7.84
CA ASP A 133 2.89 -4.59 -8.99
C ASP A 133 4.38 -4.79 -8.69
N PHE A 134 4.89 -5.99 -9.00
CA PHE A 134 6.30 -6.33 -8.86
C PHE A 134 7.22 -5.37 -9.62
N GLU A 135 6.76 -4.84 -10.76
CA GLU A 135 7.58 -3.96 -11.60
C GLU A 135 7.74 -2.59 -10.94
N GLU A 136 6.65 -2.04 -10.40
CA GLU A 136 6.68 -0.80 -9.63
C GLU A 136 7.57 -0.94 -8.39
N ALA A 137 7.38 -2.00 -7.59
CA ALA A 137 8.17 -2.24 -6.38
C ALA A 137 9.67 -2.42 -6.69
N LEU A 138 10.02 -3.16 -7.75
CA LEU A 138 11.42 -3.31 -8.18
C LEU A 138 12.03 -1.99 -8.64
N ARG A 139 11.24 -1.15 -9.31
CA ARG A 139 11.69 0.15 -9.80
C ARG A 139 11.97 1.10 -8.64
N GLU A 140 11.06 1.17 -7.66
CA GLU A 140 11.29 1.95 -6.43
C GLU A 140 12.54 1.48 -5.69
N LEU A 141 12.70 0.17 -5.53
CA LEU A 141 13.86 -0.40 -4.84
C LEU A 141 15.16 -0.13 -5.60
N HIS A 142 15.13 -0.09 -6.93
CA HIS A 142 16.30 0.27 -7.74
C HIS A 142 16.70 1.73 -7.54
N VAL A 143 15.72 2.65 -7.51
CA VAL A 143 15.96 4.07 -7.26
C VAL A 143 16.54 4.26 -5.86
N GLU A 144 15.97 3.62 -4.83
CA GLU A 144 16.48 3.67 -3.46
C GLU A 144 17.92 3.15 -3.37
N LEU A 145 18.23 2.06 -4.09
CA LEU A 145 19.57 1.50 -4.14
C LEU A 145 20.57 2.46 -4.83
N GLU A 146 20.17 3.12 -5.92
CA GLU A 146 20.99 4.13 -6.60
C GLU A 146 21.29 5.32 -5.71
N ASP A 147 20.29 5.83 -4.98
CA ASP A 147 20.44 6.93 -4.04
C ASP A 147 21.41 6.57 -2.90
N LEU A 148 21.21 5.40 -2.27
CA LEU A 148 22.11 4.89 -1.22
C LEU A 148 23.54 4.72 -1.71
N ASN A 149 23.72 4.27 -2.96
CA ASN A 149 25.05 4.12 -3.55
C ASN A 149 25.71 5.49 -3.82
N GLY A 150 24.94 6.49 -4.26
CA GLY A 150 25.41 7.87 -4.39
C GLY A 150 25.84 8.46 -3.04
N GLU A 151 25.05 8.24 -1.99
CA GLU A 151 25.39 8.66 -0.64
C GLU A 151 26.67 7.97 -0.12
N ALA A 152 26.82 6.67 -0.36
CA ALA A 152 28.02 5.93 0.04
C ALA A 152 29.30 6.47 -0.62
N VAL A 153 29.24 6.79 -1.92
CA VAL A 153 30.35 7.42 -2.65
C VAL A 153 30.68 8.79 -2.03
N SER A 154 29.67 9.64 -1.81
CA SER A 154 29.88 10.96 -1.20
C SER A 154 30.47 10.89 0.21
N ASN A 155 30.08 9.90 1.00
CA ASN A 155 30.61 9.63 2.34
C ASN A 155 32.03 9.05 2.33
N SER A 156 32.41 8.33 1.26
CA SER A 156 33.79 7.88 1.08
C SER A 156 34.72 9.02 0.67
N ASP A 157 34.24 9.97 -0.15
CA ASP A 157 35.03 11.14 -0.57
C ASP A 157 35.22 12.19 0.54
N THR A 158 34.34 12.19 1.55
CA THR A 158 34.41 13.12 2.70
C THR A 158 35.20 12.58 3.89
N ARG A 159 35.68 11.33 3.87
CA ARG A 159 36.60 10.81 4.89
C ARG A 159 38.04 11.17 4.50
N PRO A 160 38.73 12.09 5.21
CA PRO A 160 40.16 12.27 4.99
C PRO A 160 40.88 10.97 5.34
N HIS A 161 41.68 10.47 4.40
CA HIS A 161 42.64 9.40 4.66
C HIS A 161 43.53 9.83 5.84
N ALA A 162 43.37 9.15 6.98
CA ALA A 162 44.27 9.21 8.11
C ALA A 162 45.51 8.34 7.87
#